data_AF-A0A7F5RMI7-F1
#
_entry.id   AF-A0A7F5RMI7-F1
#
_cell.length_a   1.000
_cell.length_b   1.000
_cell.length_c   1.000
_cell.angle_alpha   90.00
_cell.angle_beta   90.00
_cell.angle_gamma   90.00
#
_symmetry.space_group_name_H-M   'P 1'
#
loop_
_entity.id
_entity.type
_entity.pdbx_description
1 polymer ?
#
loop_
_entity_poly.entity_id
_entity_poly.type
_entity_poly.pdbx_seq_one_letter_code
_entity_poly.pdbx_strand_id
1 'polypeptide(L)'
;MELPQSCDTFVALPPLTKHGVIFGKNSDRPKGEVQEVVYFPASQCSNVIKCTYIEVEYSGPRKAVILSKPSWMWGAEMGANECGVVIGNEAVWTNNTNGENDPSVKRLLGMDLVRLGLEQSSSATEALEIITNLLEKYGQGGPCAEEDSGLSYHNSFLIADSSTAWILETSGKQWVAEQISSGCRNISNGLSITTKFDRHSKDLFDYAKAQGFWNGEDEFNFSEVFGGEKVPGSDRYIEGQKLLKKYTETNDFKEVDMFNILRDRQSGICRPCDSPFPTQGSQVSVLSSTRPSVHWFTATPDPSISVYKPFIFTPNAIISKHTICPEERVSFYDI
;
A
#
# COMPACT_ATOMS: atom_id res chain seq x y z
N MET A 1 3.48 9.62 23.54
CA MET A 1 3.28 8.74 22.38
C MET A 1 3.55 9.59 21.16
N GLU A 2 4.69 9.36 20.51
CA GLU A 2 4.99 9.99 19.22
C GLU A 2 3.87 9.65 18.23
N LEU A 3 3.53 10.61 17.37
CA LEU A 3 2.53 10.40 16.34
C LEU A 3 3.02 9.27 15.41
N PRO A 4 2.12 8.37 14.97
CA PRO A 4 2.49 7.38 14.00
C PRO A 4 3.03 8.02 12.72
N GLN A 5 4.13 7.45 12.24
CA GLN A 5 5.02 8.03 11.23
C GLN A 5 5.15 7.00 10.11
N SER A 6 4.15 6.90 9.22
CA SER A 6 4.07 5.84 8.19
C SER A 6 4.13 6.45 6.77
N CYS A 7 3.57 5.87 5.71
CA CYS A 7 3.98 6.16 4.33
C CYS A 7 3.03 7.10 3.55
N ASP A 8 3.36 7.33 2.27
CA ASP A 8 2.57 8.12 1.33
C ASP A 8 2.48 7.43 -0.03
N THR A 9 1.27 7.37 -0.58
CA THR A 9 0.98 6.72 -1.87
C THR A 9 0.15 7.63 -2.79
N PHE A 10 0.46 7.64 -4.08
CA PHE A 10 -0.01 8.58 -5.07
C PHE A 10 -0.42 7.86 -6.36
N VAL A 11 -1.41 8.43 -7.06
CA VAL A 11 -1.76 8.02 -8.42
C VAL A 11 -2.16 9.22 -9.27
N ALA A 12 -1.77 9.20 -10.54
CA ALA A 12 -2.22 10.12 -11.58
C ALA A 12 -2.67 9.34 -12.82
N LEU A 13 -3.84 9.68 -13.34
CA LEU A 13 -4.50 9.05 -14.46
C LEU A 13 -4.72 10.06 -15.60
N PRO A 14 -4.99 9.60 -16.83
CA PRO A 14 -5.46 10.49 -17.89
C PRO A 14 -6.67 11.32 -17.42
N PRO A 15 -6.80 12.59 -17.87
CA PRO A 15 -5.97 13.27 -18.86
C PRO A 15 -4.71 13.94 -18.29
N LEU A 16 -4.40 13.81 -16.99
CA LEU A 16 -3.24 14.49 -16.37
C LEU A 16 -1.89 13.94 -16.86
N THR A 17 -1.90 12.71 -17.39
CA THR A 17 -0.76 11.98 -17.94
C THR A 17 -1.10 11.52 -19.36
N LYS A 18 -0.12 11.59 -20.25
CA LYS A 18 -0.19 11.04 -21.62
C LYS A 18 0.44 9.65 -21.73
N HIS A 19 0.87 9.09 -20.60
CA HIS A 19 1.73 7.90 -20.54
C HIS A 19 1.02 6.66 -20.01
N GLY A 20 -0.28 6.76 -19.72
CA GLY A 20 -1.04 5.76 -18.97
C GLY A 20 -1.20 6.20 -17.51
N VAL A 21 -1.46 5.26 -16.62
CA VAL A 21 -1.60 5.54 -15.18
C VAL A 21 -0.23 5.53 -14.51
N ILE A 22 0.05 6.54 -13.67
CA ILE A 22 1.32 6.66 -12.94
C ILE A 22 1.04 6.51 -11.45
N PHE A 23 1.63 5.48 -10.85
CA PHE A 23 1.56 5.16 -9.43
C PHE A 23 2.89 5.49 -8.75
N GLY A 24 2.85 5.93 -7.50
CA GLY A 24 4.03 6.15 -6.67
C GLY A 24 3.78 5.82 -5.21
N LYS A 25 4.70 5.14 -4.53
CA LYS A 25 4.63 4.88 -3.09
C LYS A 25 6.01 5.00 -2.46
N ASN A 26 6.08 5.68 -1.31
CA ASN A 26 7.16 5.52 -0.35
C ASN A 26 6.74 4.53 0.74
N SER A 27 7.68 3.77 1.29
CA SER A 27 7.44 2.89 2.45
C SER A 27 8.31 3.36 3.61
N ASP A 28 7.65 3.90 4.63
CA ASP A 28 8.31 4.39 5.84
C ASP A 28 8.18 3.32 6.93
N ARG A 29 9.32 2.83 7.40
CA ARG A 29 9.40 1.68 8.30
C ARG A 29 10.38 1.99 9.44
N PRO A 30 10.29 1.31 10.59
CA PRO A 30 11.23 1.51 11.68
C PRO A 30 12.69 1.45 11.20
N LYS A 31 13.51 2.35 11.74
CA LYS A 31 14.94 2.40 11.43
C LYS A 31 15.59 1.06 11.75
N GLY A 32 16.40 0.56 10.82
CA GLY A 32 17.08 -0.73 10.93
C GLY A 32 16.37 -1.87 10.20
N GLU A 33 15.07 -1.75 9.89
CA GLU A 33 14.40 -2.76 9.07
C GLU A 33 14.93 -2.77 7.64
N VAL A 34 15.24 -3.97 7.14
CA VAL A 34 15.66 -4.17 5.75
C VAL A 34 14.43 -4.32 4.86
N GLN A 35 14.36 -3.50 3.80
CA GLN A 35 13.35 -3.63 2.74
C GLN A 35 13.99 -4.09 1.43
N GLU A 36 13.61 -5.28 0.99
CA GLU A 36 14.12 -5.93 -0.22
C GLU A 36 13.18 -5.74 -1.41
N VAL A 37 13.72 -5.91 -2.62
CA VAL A 37 12.97 -5.98 -3.87
C VAL A 37 13.16 -7.37 -4.48
N VAL A 38 12.09 -8.16 -4.48
CA VAL A 38 12.09 -9.59 -4.81
C VAL A 38 11.09 -9.89 -5.93
N TYR A 39 11.49 -10.76 -6.85
CA TYR A 39 10.64 -11.25 -7.94
C TYR A 39 10.21 -12.68 -7.65
N PHE A 40 8.92 -12.95 -7.73
CA PHE A 40 8.36 -14.30 -7.70
C PHE A 40 7.73 -14.61 -9.07
N PRO A 41 8.16 -15.68 -9.75
CA PRO A 41 7.56 -16.07 -11.02
C PRO A 41 6.14 -16.61 -10.83
N ALA A 42 5.37 -16.61 -11.92
CA ALA A 42 4.05 -17.24 -11.95
C ALA A 42 4.17 -18.72 -11.59
N SER A 43 3.23 -19.21 -10.80
CA SER A 43 3.26 -20.58 -10.29
C SER A 43 1.85 -21.10 -10.04
N GLN A 44 1.74 -22.40 -9.77
CA GLN A 44 0.52 -22.98 -9.21
C GLN A 44 0.71 -23.10 -7.70
N CYS A 45 -0.33 -22.81 -6.93
CA CYS A 45 -0.29 -22.99 -5.48
C CYS A 45 -1.32 -24.02 -5.03
N SER A 46 -0.93 -24.85 -4.06
CA SER A 46 -1.81 -25.84 -3.45
C SER A 46 -2.43 -25.29 -2.17
N ASN A 47 -3.76 -25.26 -2.13
CA ASN A 47 -4.75 -25.07 -1.06
C ASN A 47 -4.47 -24.17 0.16
N VAL A 48 -3.28 -24.16 0.75
CA VAL A 48 -2.96 -23.39 1.96
C VAL A 48 -1.61 -22.70 1.81
N ILE A 49 -1.57 -21.40 2.11
CA ILE A 49 -0.32 -20.62 2.19
C ILE A 49 -0.14 -20.12 3.62
N LYS A 50 1.07 -20.30 4.15
CA LYS A 50 1.52 -19.62 5.36
C LYS A 50 1.90 -18.18 5.02
N CYS A 51 1.04 -17.23 5.40
CA CYS A 51 1.33 -15.80 5.38
C CYS A 51 2.18 -15.42 6.60
N THR A 52 2.29 -14.13 6.93
CA THR A 52 3.18 -13.68 8.01
C THR A 52 2.83 -14.32 9.36
N TYR A 53 1.54 -14.35 9.73
CA TYR A 53 1.12 -14.93 11.01
C TYR A 53 0.16 -16.11 10.89
N ILE A 54 -0.76 -16.07 9.94
CA ILE A 54 -1.80 -17.10 9.80
C ILE A 54 -1.64 -17.87 8.49
N GLU A 55 -2.37 -18.97 8.40
CA GLU A 55 -2.54 -19.71 7.16
C GLU A 55 -3.86 -19.29 6.50
N VAL A 56 -3.84 -19.14 5.18
CA VAL A 56 -5.03 -18.83 4.39
C VAL A 56 -5.26 -19.87 3.32
N GLU A 57 -6.54 -20.08 3.01
CA GLU A 57 -6.90 -20.91 1.87
C GLU A 57 -6.57 -20.14 0.59
N TYR A 58 -5.78 -20.78 -0.27
CA TYR A 58 -5.37 -20.23 -1.55
C TYR A 58 -5.48 -21.33 -2.59
N SER A 59 -6.31 -21.13 -3.60
CA SER A 59 -6.46 -22.07 -4.70
C SER A 59 -6.39 -21.34 -6.04
N GLY A 60 -5.50 -21.80 -6.92
CA GLY A 60 -5.45 -21.31 -8.29
C GLY A 60 -4.07 -20.83 -8.73
N PRO A 61 -4.01 -20.23 -9.93
CA PRO A 61 -2.77 -19.70 -10.48
C PRO A 61 -2.31 -18.47 -9.71
N ARG A 62 -1.02 -18.44 -9.36
CA ARG A 62 -0.31 -17.24 -8.91
C ARG A 62 0.26 -16.51 -10.12
N LYS A 63 -0.06 -15.22 -10.22
CA LYS A 63 0.60 -14.29 -11.13
C LYS A 63 2.05 -14.06 -10.71
N ALA A 64 2.92 -13.82 -11.67
CA ALA A 64 4.26 -13.32 -11.38
C ALA A 64 4.17 -11.92 -10.75
N VAL A 65 4.97 -11.68 -9.71
CA VAL A 65 4.97 -10.43 -8.96
C VAL A 65 6.39 -9.93 -8.71
N ILE A 66 6.54 -8.60 -8.67
CA ILE A 66 7.72 -7.89 -8.17
C ILE A 66 7.29 -7.13 -6.93
N LEU A 67 7.91 -7.40 -5.78
CA LEU A 67 7.49 -6.89 -4.49
C LEU A 67 8.62 -6.08 -3.86
N SER A 68 8.28 -4.96 -3.24
CA SER A 68 9.12 -4.30 -2.24
C SER A 68 8.58 -4.62 -0.84
N LYS A 69 9.33 -5.41 -0.07
CA LYS A 69 8.86 -5.97 1.21
C LYS A 69 9.89 -5.85 2.32
N PRO A 70 9.49 -5.67 3.58
CA PRO A 70 10.36 -5.91 4.73
C PRO A 70 10.84 -7.37 4.72
N SER A 71 12.11 -7.61 4.99
CA SER A 71 12.74 -8.93 4.84
C SER A 71 12.12 -9.99 5.77
N TRP A 72 11.67 -9.60 6.95
CA TRP A 72 11.16 -10.51 7.99
C TRP A 72 9.74 -11.04 7.75
N MET A 73 8.92 -10.37 6.93
CA MET A 73 7.52 -10.74 6.70
C MET A 73 7.30 -11.49 5.39
N TRP A 74 6.14 -12.13 5.23
CA TRP A 74 5.76 -12.81 3.98
C TRP A 74 5.16 -11.84 2.95
N GLY A 75 4.36 -10.90 3.43
CA GLY A 75 3.69 -9.88 2.62
C GLY A 75 4.63 -8.83 2.03
N ALA A 76 4.06 -7.76 1.48
CA ALA A 76 4.78 -6.64 0.89
C ALA A 76 4.13 -5.31 1.20
N GLU A 77 4.96 -4.27 1.28
CA GLU A 77 4.48 -2.88 1.41
C GLU A 77 3.92 -2.39 0.08
N MET A 78 4.54 -2.81 -1.02
CA MET A 78 4.13 -2.43 -2.37
C MET A 78 4.64 -3.41 -3.41
N GLY A 79 4.03 -3.40 -4.59
CA GLY A 79 4.52 -4.18 -5.70
C GLY A 79 3.73 -3.99 -6.97
N ALA A 80 4.04 -4.85 -7.94
CA ALA A 80 3.31 -4.97 -9.19
C ALA A 80 3.21 -6.43 -9.62
N ASN A 81 2.25 -6.74 -10.48
CA ASN A 81 2.12 -8.06 -11.10
C ASN A 81 2.25 -8.00 -12.64
N GLU A 82 2.42 -9.18 -13.26
CA GLU A 82 2.56 -9.32 -14.71
C GLU A 82 1.33 -8.86 -15.52
N CYS A 83 0.18 -8.68 -14.87
CA CYS A 83 -1.05 -8.18 -15.50
C CYS A 83 -1.15 -6.65 -15.45
N GLY A 84 -0.14 -5.95 -14.93
CA GLY A 84 -0.13 -4.49 -14.86
C GLY A 84 -0.97 -3.92 -13.71
N VAL A 85 -1.17 -4.70 -12.65
CA VAL A 85 -1.76 -4.23 -11.39
C VAL A 85 -0.65 -3.81 -10.43
N VAL A 86 -0.84 -2.70 -9.72
CA VAL A 86 0.00 -2.25 -8.62
C VAL A 86 -0.83 -2.06 -7.37
N ILE A 87 -0.22 -2.31 -6.21
CA ILE A 87 -0.84 -2.12 -4.91
C ILE A 87 0.20 -1.54 -3.96
N GLY A 88 -0.20 -0.54 -3.19
CA GLY A 88 0.52 -0.05 -2.01
C GLY A 88 -0.45 0.15 -0.85
N ASN A 89 -0.02 -0.14 0.38
CA ASN A 89 -0.82 0.08 1.59
C ASN A 89 -0.31 1.24 2.45
N GLU A 90 -1.14 1.73 3.37
CA GLU A 90 -0.73 2.66 4.43
C GLU A 90 -1.24 2.18 5.78
N ALA A 91 -0.54 2.53 6.86
CA ALA A 91 -1.07 2.35 8.21
C ALA A 91 -2.13 3.41 8.51
N VAL A 92 -3.27 2.99 9.05
CA VAL A 92 -4.33 3.87 9.54
C VAL A 92 -4.78 3.46 10.94
N TRP A 93 -5.15 4.45 11.76
CA TRP A 93 -5.66 4.24 13.11
C TRP A 93 -7.14 4.57 13.15
N THR A 94 -7.93 3.58 13.55
CA THR A 94 -9.38 3.66 13.58
C THR A 94 -9.89 3.46 15.00
N ASN A 95 -11.16 3.76 15.23
CA ASN A 95 -11.82 3.52 16.51
C ASN A 95 -12.34 2.07 16.67
N ASN A 96 -12.35 1.26 15.61
CA ASN A 96 -12.90 -0.10 15.63
C ASN A 96 -11.85 -1.13 16.12
N THR A 97 -11.45 -1.04 17.38
CA THR A 97 -10.26 -1.76 17.91
C THR A 97 -10.59 -2.84 18.94
N ASN A 98 -11.86 -3.23 19.06
CA ASN A 98 -12.29 -4.22 20.06
C ASN A 98 -12.59 -5.60 19.44
N GLY A 99 -12.43 -6.65 20.24
CA GLY A 99 -12.85 -8.01 19.89
C GLY A 99 -12.20 -8.54 18.61
N GLU A 100 -13.02 -8.92 17.62
CA GLU A 100 -12.53 -9.41 16.33
C GLU A 100 -11.79 -8.36 15.48
N ASN A 101 -11.88 -7.08 15.84
CA ASN A 101 -11.23 -5.98 15.13
C ASN A 101 -9.97 -5.43 15.83
N ASP A 102 -9.60 -6.01 16.98
CA ASP A 102 -8.38 -5.64 17.71
C ASP A 102 -7.14 -5.81 16.81
N PRO A 103 -6.43 -4.71 16.47
CA PRO A 103 -5.31 -4.75 15.55
C PRO A 103 -4.08 -5.45 16.15
N SER A 104 -4.00 -5.67 17.46
CA SER A 104 -2.87 -6.37 18.10
C SER A 104 -2.93 -7.89 17.91
N VAL A 105 -4.12 -8.43 17.62
CA VAL A 105 -4.33 -9.87 17.43
C VAL A 105 -3.86 -10.29 16.04
N LYS A 106 -3.01 -11.31 16.01
CA LYS A 106 -2.41 -11.88 14.79
C LYS A 106 -3.48 -12.41 13.83
N ARG A 107 -3.57 -11.77 12.66
CA ARG A 107 -4.39 -12.14 11.50
C ARG A 107 -3.56 -11.95 10.23
N LEU A 108 -4.19 -11.67 9.09
CA LEU A 108 -3.45 -11.14 7.94
C LEU A 108 -2.92 -9.74 8.28
N LEU A 109 -1.67 -9.46 7.91
CA LEU A 109 -1.23 -8.07 7.86
C LEU A 109 -1.78 -7.40 6.59
N GLY A 110 -1.91 -6.06 6.58
CA GLY A 110 -2.18 -5.34 5.33
C GLY A 110 -1.16 -5.67 4.25
N MET A 111 0.10 -5.87 4.63
CA MET A 111 1.16 -6.28 3.73
C MET A 111 0.93 -7.68 3.15
N ASP A 112 0.32 -8.61 3.91
CA ASP A 112 -0.08 -9.92 3.37
C ASP A 112 -1.20 -9.75 2.33
N LEU A 113 -2.18 -8.86 2.60
CA LEU A 113 -3.26 -8.53 1.68
C LEU A 113 -2.75 -7.93 0.37
N VAL A 114 -1.73 -7.06 0.41
CA VAL A 114 -1.04 -6.53 -0.79
C VAL A 114 -0.53 -7.66 -1.67
N ARG A 115 0.22 -8.60 -1.10
CA ARG A 115 0.80 -9.71 -1.86
C ARG A 115 -0.28 -10.66 -2.39
N LEU A 116 -1.25 -11.02 -1.57
CA LEU A 116 -2.36 -11.89 -1.97
C LEU A 116 -3.18 -11.26 -3.10
N GLY A 117 -3.45 -9.95 -3.04
CA GLY A 117 -4.14 -9.21 -4.09
C GLY A 117 -3.36 -9.19 -5.41
N LEU A 118 -2.04 -8.96 -5.36
CA LEU A 118 -1.18 -8.95 -6.55
C LEU A 118 -1.04 -10.34 -7.19
N GLU A 119 -0.89 -11.39 -6.39
CA GLU A 119 -0.68 -12.75 -6.92
C GLU A 119 -1.97 -13.36 -7.51
N GLN A 120 -3.15 -12.84 -7.19
CA GLN A 120 -4.43 -13.42 -7.63
C GLN A 120 -5.16 -12.58 -8.69
N SER A 121 -4.88 -11.28 -8.79
CA SER A 121 -5.66 -10.38 -9.64
C SER A 121 -5.07 -10.18 -11.04
N SER A 122 -5.94 -9.87 -12.01
CA SER A 122 -5.60 -9.44 -13.36
C SER A 122 -6.05 -7.99 -13.65
N SER A 123 -6.73 -7.34 -12.70
CA SER A 123 -7.16 -5.93 -12.75
C SER A 123 -7.21 -5.31 -11.35
N ALA A 124 -7.25 -3.98 -11.27
CA ALA A 124 -7.38 -3.27 -10.00
C ALA A 124 -8.70 -3.59 -9.29
N THR A 125 -9.80 -3.74 -10.04
CA THR A 125 -11.10 -4.12 -9.47
C THR A 125 -11.09 -5.54 -8.92
N GLU A 126 -10.47 -6.49 -9.60
CA GLU A 126 -10.33 -7.87 -9.09
C GLU A 126 -9.44 -7.89 -7.84
N ALA A 127 -8.35 -7.12 -7.81
CA ALA A 127 -7.51 -6.96 -6.62
C ALA A 127 -8.28 -6.41 -5.41
N LEU A 128 -9.13 -5.40 -5.63
CA LEU A 128 -10.02 -4.87 -4.61
C LEU A 128 -10.92 -5.98 -4.03
N GLU A 129 -11.59 -6.74 -4.90
CA GLU A 129 -12.50 -7.82 -4.49
C GLU A 129 -11.77 -8.93 -3.72
N ILE A 130 -10.57 -9.31 -4.14
CA ILE A 130 -9.74 -10.29 -3.44
C ILE A 130 -9.38 -9.78 -2.04
N ILE A 131 -8.89 -8.54 -1.94
CA ILE A 131 -8.48 -7.96 -0.66
C ILE A 131 -9.66 -7.86 0.30
N THR A 132 -10.83 -7.38 -0.15
CA THR A 132 -11.99 -7.23 0.72
C THR A 132 -12.55 -8.58 1.17
N ASN A 133 -12.61 -9.58 0.28
CA ASN A 133 -13.03 -10.93 0.66
C ASN A 133 -12.10 -11.57 1.70
N LEU A 134 -10.78 -11.40 1.54
CA LEU A 134 -9.80 -11.90 2.50
C LEU A 134 -9.89 -11.15 3.84
N LEU A 135 -10.09 -9.84 3.80
CA LEU A 135 -10.28 -9.02 4.98
C LEU A 135 -11.52 -9.43 5.76
N GLU A 136 -12.66 -9.63 5.09
CA GLU A 136 -13.90 -10.05 5.73
C GLU A 136 -13.77 -11.45 6.36
N LYS A 137 -13.13 -12.39 5.64
CA LYS A 137 -12.97 -13.78 6.09
C LYS A 137 -11.97 -13.93 7.23
N TYR A 138 -10.78 -13.34 7.08
CA TYR A 138 -9.64 -13.57 7.99
C TYR A 138 -9.35 -12.42 8.94
N GLY A 139 -9.92 -11.24 8.70
CA GLY A 139 -9.59 -10.00 9.42
C GLY A 139 -8.17 -9.51 9.14
N GLN A 140 -7.80 -8.43 9.82
CA GLN A 140 -6.46 -7.85 9.77
C GLN A 140 -5.91 -7.58 11.17
N GLY A 141 -4.58 -7.65 11.33
CA GLY A 141 -3.90 -7.34 12.58
C GLY A 141 -2.68 -8.21 12.90
N GLY A 142 -1.97 -7.83 13.94
CA GLY A 142 -0.72 -8.39 14.43
C GLY A 142 0.38 -7.33 14.51
N PRO A 143 1.54 -7.65 15.12
CA PRO A 143 2.69 -6.77 15.10
C PRO A 143 3.15 -6.45 13.67
N CYS A 144 3.33 -5.16 13.39
CA CYS A 144 3.68 -4.64 12.07
C CYS A 144 5.16 -4.22 11.98
N ALA A 145 5.99 -4.49 12.99
CA ALA A 145 7.41 -4.20 13.02
C ALA A 145 8.21 -5.40 13.55
N GLU A 146 9.46 -5.54 13.09
CA GLU A 146 10.34 -6.66 13.41
C GLU A 146 10.69 -6.72 14.90
N GLU A 147 11.09 -5.57 15.46
CA GLU A 147 11.61 -5.45 16.83
C GLU A 147 10.63 -4.72 17.77
N ASP A 148 9.46 -4.33 17.27
CA ASP A 148 8.41 -3.66 18.05
C ASP A 148 7.09 -4.43 17.95
N SER A 149 6.79 -5.20 19.00
CA SER A 149 5.54 -5.96 19.10
C SER A 149 4.30 -5.08 19.36
N GLY A 150 4.49 -3.81 19.71
CA GLY A 150 3.42 -2.87 20.04
C GLY A 150 2.88 -2.08 18.84
N LEU A 151 3.61 -2.03 17.73
CA LEU A 151 3.16 -1.34 16.53
C LEU A 151 2.12 -2.18 15.78
N SER A 152 0.85 -1.86 15.94
CA SER A 152 -0.26 -2.49 15.22
C SER A 152 -1.26 -1.46 14.72
N TYR A 153 -1.85 -1.71 13.55
CA TYR A 153 -2.76 -0.78 12.86
C TYR A 153 -3.69 -1.52 11.89
N HIS A 154 -4.70 -0.82 11.37
CA HIS A 154 -5.43 -1.24 10.16
C HIS A 154 -4.81 -0.60 8.94
N ASN A 155 -5.31 -0.94 7.74
CA ASN A 155 -4.71 -0.49 6.50
C ASN A 155 -5.66 0.26 5.56
N SER A 156 -5.14 1.27 4.88
CA SER A 156 -5.68 1.73 3.61
C SER A 156 -4.81 1.22 2.46
N PHE A 157 -5.35 1.22 1.25
CA PHE A 157 -4.69 0.71 0.06
C PHE A 157 -4.98 1.64 -1.12
N LEU A 158 -3.97 1.85 -1.96
CA LEU A 158 -4.13 2.36 -3.30
C LEU A 158 -3.81 1.24 -4.27
N ILE A 159 -4.81 0.87 -5.06
CA ILE A 159 -4.76 -0.21 -6.05
C ILE A 159 -4.94 0.43 -7.42
N ALA A 160 -4.10 0.13 -8.41
CA ALA A 160 -4.26 0.68 -9.74
C ALA A 160 -3.90 -0.30 -10.84
N ASP A 161 -4.51 -0.11 -12.01
CA ASP A 161 -4.13 -0.74 -13.27
C ASP A 161 -4.01 0.34 -14.35
N SER A 162 -3.89 -0.08 -15.61
CA SER A 162 -3.74 0.85 -16.75
C SER A 162 -4.95 1.75 -17.03
N SER A 163 -6.08 1.53 -16.35
CA SER A 163 -7.37 2.18 -16.65
C SER A 163 -8.03 2.87 -15.45
N THR A 164 -7.88 2.31 -14.25
CA THR A 164 -8.55 2.81 -13.05
C THR A 164 -7.66 2.64 -11.83
N ALA A 165 -7.93 3.43 -10.80
CA ALA A 165 -7.40 3.22 -9.47
C ALA A 165 -8.55 3.14 -8.45
N TRP A 166 -8.28 2.50 -7.34
CA TRP A 166 -9.17 2.37 -6.19
C TRP A 166 -8.41 2.82 -4.94
N ILE A 167 -9.05 3.68 -4.16
CA ILE A 167 -8.68 3.87 -2.77
C ILE A 167 -9.57 2.93 -1.97
N LEU A 168 -8.97 2.05 -1.17
CA LEU A 168 -9.67 1.18 -0.22
C LEU A 168 -9.25 1.59 1.19
N GLU A 169 -10.20 1.96 2.04
CA GLU A 169 -9.95 2.30 3.43
C GLU A 169 -10.73 1.38 4.34
N THR A 170 -10.08 0.94 5.43
CA THR A 170 -10.59 -0.14 6.27
C THR A 170 -10.57 0.23 7.75
N SER A 171 -11.47 -0.39 8.51
CA SER A 171 -11.62 -0.26 9.96
C SER A 171 -12.07 -1.59 10.54
N GLY A 172 -11.13 -2.38 11.06
CA GLY A 172 -11.36 -3.77 11.41
C GLY A 172 -11.70 -4.57 10.16
N LYS A 173 -12.84 -5.24 10.12
CA LYS A 173 -13.37 -5.89 8.91
C LYS A 173 -14.22 -4.99 8.01
N GLN A 174 -14.57 -3.79 8.48
CA GLN A 174 -15.39 -2.84 7.73
C GLN A 174 -14.52 -2.05 6.74
N TRP A 175 -15.08 -1.69 5.58
CA TRP A 175 -14.34 -1.00 4.53
C TRP A 175 -15.25 -0.19 3.61
N VAL A 176 -14.66 0.82 2.98
CA VAL A 176 -15.21 1.58 1.84
C VAL A 176 -14.16 1.71 0.75
N ALA A 177 -14.61 1.85 -0.50
CA ALA A 177 -13.72 2.07 -1.63
C ALA A 177 -14.23 3.16 -2.58
N GLU A 178 -13.33 4.06 -2.98
CA GLU A 178 -13.54 5.16 -3.92
C GLU A 178 -12.86 4.80 -5.26
N GLN A 179 -13.61 4.86 -6.37
CA GLN A 179 -13.08 4.66 -7.70
C GLN A 179 -12.52 5.95 -8.28
N ILE A 180 -11.28 5.91 -8.74
CA ILE A 180 -10.64 6.99 -9.49
C ILE A 180 -10.51 6.55 -10.94
N SER A 181 -11.27 7.19 -11.82
CA SER A 181 -11.26 6.93 -13.27
C SER A 181 -10.54 8.03 -14.08
N SER A 182 -10.24 9.16 -13.44
CA SER A 182 -9.58 10.31 -14.04
C SER A 182 -8.97 11.20 -12.96
N GLY A 183 -7.95 11.98 -13.31
CA GLY A 183 -7.33 12.93 -12.38
C GLY A 183 -6.23 12.31 -11.53
N CYS A 184 -6.06 12.76 -10.29
CA CYS A 184 -5.06 12.25 -9.37
C CYS A 184 -5.63 12.10 -7.95
N ARG A 185 -5.06 11.20 -7.17
CA ARG A 185 -5.42 10.93 -5.78
C ARG A 185 -4.17 10.54 -4.99
N ASN A 186 -4.14 10.83 -3.70
CA ASN A 186 -3.14 10.33 -2.77
C ASN A 186 -3.79 9.87 -1.48
N ILE A 187 -3.07 9.01 -0.75
CA ILE A 187 -3.37 8.59 0.61
C ILE A 187 -2.10 8.70 1.46
N SER A 188 -2.30 8.91 2.75
CA SER A 188 -1.25 8.90 3.78
C SER A 188 -1.80 8.09 4.98
N ASN A 189 -1.45 8.44 6.22
CA ASN A 189 -1.75 7.61 7.40
C ASN A 189 -3.07 7.93 8.11
N GLY A 190 -4.04 8.40 7.35
CA GLY A 190 -5.38 8.74 7.81
C GLY A 190 -6.44 8.30 6.83
N LEU A 191 -7.65 8.10 7.34
CA LEU A 191 -8.84 7.91 6.51
C LEU A 191 -9.15 9.22 5.77
N SER A 192 -9.41 9.13 4.48
CA SER A 192 -9.60 10.25 3.55
C SER A 192 -10.88 10.12 2.73
N ILE A 193 -11.53 8.95 2.73
CA ILE A 193 -12.83 8.74 2.12
C ILE A 193 -13.91 9.26 3.08
N THR A 194 -14.70 10.22 2.61
CA THR A 194 -15.72 10.89 3.43
C THR A 194 -17.11 10.33 3.13
N THR A 195 -17.97 11.07 2.44
CA THR A 195 -19.37 10.72 2.17
C THR A 195 -19.58 10.11 0.78
N LYS A 196 -18.53 10.09 -0.06
CA LYS A 196 -18.58 9.55 -1.42
C LYS A 196 -17.66 8.34 -1.54
N PHE A 197 -18.27 7.19 -1.74
CA PHE A 197 -17.61 5.92 -2.01
C PHE A 197 -18.51 5.07 -2.92
N ASP A 198 -17.90 4.25 -3.76
CA ASP A 198 -18.58 3.47 -4.79
C ASP A 198 -18.88 2.03 -4.32
N ARG A 199 -18.08 1.52 -3.39
CA ARG A 199 -18.26 0.18 -2.79
C ARG A 199 -18.01 0.25 -1.29
N HIS A 200 -18.64 -0.66 -0.55
CA HIS A 200 -18.47 -0.76 0.89
C HIS A 200 -18.87 -2.15 1.40
N SER A 201 -18.49 -2.46 2.65
CA SER A 201 -18.94 -3.67 3.33
C SER A 201 -20.47 -3.75 3.40
N LYS A 202 -21.02 -4.94 3.23
CA LYS A 202 -22.47 -5.17 3.13
C LYS A 202 -23.26 -4.63 4.34
N ASP A 203 -22.69 -4.71 5.54
CA ASP A 203 -23.33 -4.35 6.80
C ASP A 203 -22.81 -3.04 7.42
N LEU A 204 -22.07 -2.23 6.65
CA LEU A 204 -21.36 -1.04 7.15
C LEU A 204 -22.20 -0.12 8.04
N PHE A 205 -23.38 0.28 7.56
CA PHE A 205 -24.25 1.23 8.25
C PHE A 205 -24.87 0.63 9.52
N ASP A 206 -25.38 -0.60 9.43
CA ASP A 206 -25.96 -1.32 10.57
C ASP A 206 -24.91 -1.58 11.64
N TYR A 207 -23.70 -1.98 11.23
CA TYR A 207 -22.56 -2.19 12.10
C TYR A 207 -22.16 -0.89 12.82
N ALA A 208 -21.97 0.21 12.08
CA ALA A 208 -21.59 1.49 12.65
C ALA A 208 -22.62 2.00 13.67
N LYS A 209 -23.92 1.81 13.39
CA LYS A 209 -25.00 2.15 14.31
C LYS A 209 -25.00 1.27 15.55
N ALA A 210 -24.82 -0.04 15.39
CA ALA A 210 -24.77 -0.99 16.50
C ALA A 210 -23.57 -0.77 17.43
N GLN A 211 -22.43 -0.33 16.89
CA GLN A 211 -21.25 0.05 17.69
C GLN A 211 -21.36 1.45 18.31
N GLY A 212 -22.38 2.22 17.95
CA GLY A 212 -22.53 3.61 18.40
C GLY A 212 -21.56 4.59 17.76
N PHE A 213 -20.91 4.21 16.66
CA PHE A 213 -20.01 5.09 15.89
C PHE A 213 -20.78 6.09 15.01
N TRP A 214 -22.03 5.77 14.66
CA TRP A 214 -22.91 6.62 13.87
C TRP A 214 -24.33 6.60 14.45
N ASN A 215 -25.00 7.76 14.49
CA ASN A 215 -26.35 7.88 15.05
C ASN A 215 -27.44 7.30 14.12
N GLY A 216 -27.14 7.15 12.83
CA GLY A 216 -28.10 6.68 11.83
C GLY A 216 -29.00 7.77 11.25
N GLU A 217 -28.73 9.04 11.57
CA GLU A 217 -29.53 10.20 11.17
C GLU A 217 -28.73 11.17 10.30
N ASP A 218 -27.48 11.46 10.68
CA ASP A 218 -26.59 12.36 9.94
C ASP A 218 -26.05 11.70 8.67
N GLU A 219 -25.56 12.50 7.71
CA GLU A 219 -24.86 11.98 6.53
C GLU A 219 -23.67 11.11 6.95
N PHE A 220 -23.56 9.92 6.38
CA PHE A 220 -22.52 8.99 6.74
C PHE A 220 -21.17 9.40 6.13
N ASN A 221 -20.23 9.83 6.98
CA ASN A 221 -18.86 10.16 6.61
C ASN A 221 -17.90 9.11 7.17
N PHE A 222 -17.32 8.26 6.31
CA PHE A 222 -16.52 7.11 6.76
C PHE A 222 -15.31 7.53 7.60
N SER A 223 -14.55 8.53 7.15
CA SER A 223 -13.38 9.04 7.88
C SER A 223 -13.72 9.61 9.26
N GLU A 224 -14.89 10.23 9.44
CA GLU A 224 -15.33 10.76 10.73
C GLU A 224 -15.92 9.66 11.62
N VAL A 225 -16.71 8.74 11.05
CA VAL A 225 -17.36 7.65 11.78
C VAL A 225 -16.34 6.64 12.31
N PHE A 226 -15.31 6.30 11.52
CA PHE A 226 -14.32 5.28 11.88
C PHE A 226 -12.94 5.82 12.23
N GLY A 227 -12.68 7.11 12.02
CA GLY A 227 -11.40 7.73 12.36
C GLY A 227 -11.05 7.58 13.84
N GLY A 228 -9.80 7.32 14.14
CA GLY A 228 -9.29 7.43 15.51
C GLY A 228 -9.21 8.89 15.97
N GLU A 229 -9.03 9.11 17.27
CA GLU A 229 -8.86 10.45 17.87
C GLU A 229 -7.69 11.26 17.28
N LYS A 230 -6.75 10.58 16.60
CA LYS A 230 -5.63 11.18 15.90
C LYS A 230 -5.70 10.75 14.45
N VAL A 231 -5.43 11.70 13.54
CA VAL A 231 -5.26 11.47 12.11
C VAL A 231 -3.79 11.72 11.76
N PRO A 232 -2.90 10.74 11.96
CA PRO A 232 -1.49 10.89 11.63
C PRO A 232 -1.33 11.18 10.14
N GLY A 233 -0.38 12.05 9.78
CA GLY A 233 -0.08 12.34 8.38
C GLY A 233 -1.05 13.29 7.68
N SER A 234 -1.94 14.00 8.40
CA SER A 234 -2.78 15.05 7.80
C SER A 234 -1.98 16.10 7.04
N ASP A 235 -0.84 16.54 7.58
CA ASP A 235 0.02 17.54 6.95
C ASP A 235 0.66 17.00 5.68
N ARG A 236 1.16 15.76 5.72
CA ARG A 236 1.76 15.11 4.53
C ARG A 236 0.73 14.81 3.46
N TYR A 237 -0.47 14.42 3.84
CA TYR A 237 -1.58 14.27 2.90
C TYR A 237 -1.85 15.59 2.17
N ILE A 238 -1.91 16.71 2.90
CA ILE A 238 -2.12 18.05 2.34
C ILE A 238 -0.94 18.48 1.47
N GLU A 239 0.31 18.29 1.91
CA GLU A 239 1.50 18.63 1.10
C GLU A 239 1.59 17.75 -0.15
N GLY A 240 1.26 16.46 -0.04
CA GLY A 240 1.15 15.53 -1.16
C GLY A 240 0.12 15.99 -2.18
N GLN A 241 -1.05 16.47 -1.74
CA GLN A 241 -2.05 17.06 -2.63
C GLN A 241 -1.52 18.32 -3.33
N LYS A 242 -0.82 19.21 -2.61
CA LYS A 242 -0.22 20.42 -3.19
C LYS A 242 0.82 20.07 -4.26
N LEU A 243 1.68 19.09 -3.98
CA LEU A 243 2.69 18.62 -4.91
C LEU A 243 2.06 17.95 -6.14
N LEU A 244 1.11 17.03 -5.96
CA LEU A 244 0.38 16.43 -7.09
C LEU A 244 -0.25 17.49 -7.97
N LYS A 245 -0.96 18.46 -7.38
CA LYS A 245 -1.58 19.56 -8.12
C LYS A 245 -0.53 20.33 -8.92
N LYS A 246 0.54 20.77 -8.27
CA LYS A 246 1.65 21.50 -8.91
C LYS A 246 2.23 20.76 -10.11
N TYR A 247 2.56 19.47 -9.95
CA TYR A 247 3.20 18.70 -11.02
C TYR A 247 2.24 18.28 -12.14
N THR A 248 0.93 18.23 -11.87
CA THR A 248 -0.10 17.86 -12.88
C THR A 248 -0.69 19.06 -13.63
N GLU A 249 -0.35 20.30 -13.27
CA GLU A 249 -0.88 21.54 -13.87
C GLU A 249 -0.81 21.58 -15.41
N THR A 250 0.19 20.93 -16.02
CA THR A 250 0.41 20.95 -17.46
C THR A 250 -0.27 19.82 -18.22
N ASN A 251 -0.95 18.89 -17.54
CA ASN A 251 -1.50 17.65 -18.12
C ASN A 251 -0.45 16.82 -18.90
N ASP A 252 0.81 16.87 -18.47
CA ASP A 252 1.92 16.09 -19.03
C ASP A 252 2.72 15.40 -17.93
N PHE A 253 2.05 15.00 -16.85
CA PHE A 253 2.68 14.36 -15.69
C PHE A 253 3.36 13.05 -16.07
N LYS A 254 4.60 12.85 -15.63
CA LYS A 254 5.47 11.71 -15.97
C LYS A 254 6.02 11.02 -14.72
N GLU A 255 6.67 9.88 -14.93
CA GLU A 255 7.36 9.14 -13.87
C GLU A 255 8.42 10.00 -13.17
N VAL A 256 9.09 10.90 -13.89
CA VAL A 256 10.10 11.79 -13.31
C VAL A 256 9.50 12.84 -12.37
N ASP A 257 8.26 13.26 -12.61
CA ASP A 257 7.54 14.14 -11.69
C ASP A 257 7.16 13.38 -10.42
N MET A 258 6.70 12.13 -10.56
CA MET A 258 6.47 11.25 -9.42
C MET A 258 7.76 10.98 -8.63
N PHE A 259 8.90 10.80 -9.29
CA PHE A 259 10.20 10.70 -8.60
C PHE A 259 10.49 11.96 -7.77
N ASN A 260 10.18 13.15 -8.28
CA ASN A 260 10.40 14.40 -7.54
C ASN A 260 9.48 14.49 -6.31
N ILE A 261 8.20 14.12 -6.43
CA ILE A 261 7.27 14.07 -5.29
C ILE A 261 7.79 13.13 -4.20
N LEU A 262 8.14 11.90 -4.58
CA LEU A 262 8.61 10.88 -3.63
C LEU A 262 10.00 11.18 -3.04
N ARG A 263 10.73 12.17 -3.58
CA ARG A 263 12.03 12.65 -3.09
C ARG A 263 11.91 13.91 -2.24
N ASP A 264 10.73 14.50 -2.15
CA ASP A 264 10.55 15.78 -1.50
C ASP A 264 10.68 15.65 0.03
N ARG A 265 11.80 16.13 0.58
CA ARG A 265 12.05 16.14 2.03
C ARG A 265 11.29 17.25 2.76
N GLN A 266 10.99 18.34 2.07
CA GLN A 266 10.41 19.53 2.70
C GLN A 266 8.96 19.28 3.15
N SER A 267 8.21 18.55 2.34
CA SER A 267 6.86 18.06 2.64
C SER A 267 6.82 16.95 3.69
N GLY A 268 7.97 16.32 3.97
CA GLY A 268 8.06 15.13 4.82
C GLY A 268 7.70 13.80 4.13
N ILE A 269 7.37 13.82 2.82
CA ILE A 269 7.08 12.61 2.04
C ILE A 269 8.32 11.70 1.94
N CYS A 270 9.50 12.30 1.73
CA CYS A 270 10.77 11.58 1.74
C CYS A 270 11.48 11.79 3.07
N ARG A 271 11.79 10.68 3.76
CA ARG A 271 12.40 10.74 5.08
C ARG A 271 13.83 10.21 5.06
N PRO A 272 14.79 10.96 5.62
CA PRO A 272 16.20 10.60 5.57
C PRO A 272 16.53 9.38 6.45
N CYS A 273 17.64 8.72 6.16
CA CYS A 273 18.10 7.50 6.86
C CYS A 273 18.29 7.64 8.39
N ASP A 274 18.50 8.87 8.88
CA ASP A 274 18.66 9.15 10.31
C ASP A 274 17.33 9.29 11.05
N SER A 275 16.20 9.37 10.34
CA SER A 275 14.86 9.40 10.92
C SER A 275 14.56 8.12 11.72
N PRO A 276 13.69 8.16 12.75
CA PRO A 276 13.22 6.96 13.45
C PRO A 276 12.43 6.01 12.54
N PHE A 277 11.78 6.55 11.51
CA PHE A 277 11.09 5.80 10.46
C PHE A 277 11.55 6.32 9.09
N PRO A 278 12.76 5.96 8.62
CA PRO A 278 13.22 6.40 7.31
C PRO A 278 12.34 5.81 6.19
N THR A 279 12.32 6.48 5.03
CA THR A 279 11.75 5.87 3.82
C THR A 279 12.69 4.76 3.37
N GLN A 280 12.36 3.50 3.70
CA GLN A 280 13.21 2.33 3.45
C GLN A 280 13.17 1.86 2.00
N GLY A 281 12.06 2.14 1.30
CA GLY A 281 11.90 1.80 -0.11
C GLY A 281 10.95 2.75 -0.80
N SER A 282 11.11 2.87 -2.12
CA SER A 282 10.19 3.63 -2.96
C SER A 282 9.95 2.95 -4.31
N GLN A 283 8.70 3.01 -4.77
CA GLN A 283 8.24 2.47 -6.05
C GLN A 283 7.57 3.57 -6.87
N VAL A 284 7.87 3.62 -8.17
CA VAL A 284 7.03 4.30 -9.17
C VAL A 284 6.66 3.30 -10.25
N SER A 285 5.46 3.40 -10.81
CA SER A 285 5.05 2.53 -11.91
C SER A 285 4.28 3.31 -12.96
N VAL A 286 4.58 3.05 -14.23
CA VAL A 286 3.82 3.56 -15.39
C VAL A 286 3.09 2.37 -15.99
N LEU A 287 1.76 2.40 -15.91
CA LEU A 287 0.85 1.32 -16.29
C LEU A 287 0.18 1.64 -17.62
N SER A 288 0.22 0.70 -18.55
CA SER A 288 -0.33 0.91 -19.87
C SER A 288 -0.94 -0.36 -20.45
N SER A 289 -2.04 -0.20 -21.19
CA SER A 289 -2.68 -1.27 -21.94
C SER A 289 -2.09 -1.45 -23.36
N THR A 290 -1.28 -0.49 -23.83
CA THR A 290 -0.77 -0.46 -25.21
C THR A 290 0.73 -0.74 -25.32
N ARG A 291 1.45 -0.71 -24.20
CA ARG A 291 2.89 -1.00 -24.09
C ARG A 291 3.17 -1.68 -22.74
N PRO A 292 4.31 -2.38 -22.60
CA PRO A 292 4.67 -2.98 -21.32
C PRO A 292 4.70 -1.93 -20.21
N SER A 293 4.09 -2.26 -19.07
CA SER A 293 4.21 -1.47 -17.84
C SER A 293 5.67 -1.50 -17.35
N VAL A 294 6.11 -0.38 -16.77
CA VAL A 294 7.46 -0.23 -16.24
C VAL A 294 7.38 0.13 -14.76
N HIS A 295 8.18 -0.54 -13.94
CA HIS A 295 8.16 -0.43 -12.49
C HIS A 295 9.55 -0.08 -11.98
N TRP A 296 9.72 1.08 -11.37
CA TRP A 296 10.98 1.53 -10.82
C TRP A 296 11.01 1.35 -9.31
N PHE A 297 12.12 0.83 -8.79
CA PHE A 297 12.34 0.69 -7.36
C PHE A 297 13.67 1.32 -6.94
N THR A 298 13.72 1.93 -5.76
CA THR A 298 14.99 2.38 -5.18
C THR A 298 15.82 1.22 -4.66
N ALA A 299 15.18 0.21 -4.05
CA ALA A 299 15.84 -0.91 -3.37
C ALA A 299 16.94 -0.49 -2.35
N THR A 300 16.86 0.76 -1.90
CA THR A 300 17.73 1.39 -0.90
C THR A 300 16.92 2.48 -0.20
N PRO A 301 17.23 2.78 1.08
CA PRO A 301 16.55 3.83 1.82
C PRO A 301 16.82 5.22 1.27
N ASP A 302 16.01 6.19 1.67
CA ASP A 302 16.14 7.61 1.33
C ASP A 302 16.12 7.87 -0.20
N PRO A 303 14.92 7.95 -0.80
CA PRO A 303 14.73 8.18 -2.23
C PRO A 303 15.45 9.42 -2.78
N SER A 304 15.66 10.44 -1.95
CA SER A 304 16.28 11.71 -2.36
C SER A 304 17.75 11.58 -2.75
N ILE A 305 18.44 10.56 -2.26
CA ILE A 305 19.82 10.22 -2.62
C ILE A 305 19.93 8.87 -3.35
N SER A 306 18.81 8.14 -3.45
CA SER A 306 18.74 6.83 -4.09
C SER A 306 18.38 6.90 -5.59
N VAL A 307 18.73 5.82 -6.30
CA VAL A 307 18.49 5.66 -7.73
C VAL A 307 17.30 4.74 -7.98
N TYR A 308 16.35 5.19 -8.80
CA TYR A 308 15.26 4.38 -9.32
C TYR A 308 15.74 3.45 -10.43
N LYS A 309 15.64 2.14 -10.21
CA LYS A 309 16.04 1.10 -11.15
C LYS A 309 14.79 0.46 -11.79
N PRO A 310 14.67 0.43 -13.13
CA PRO A 310 13.48 -0.09 -13.79
C PRO A 310 13.44 -1.62 -13.79
N PHE A 311 12.22 -2.15 -13.76
CA PHE A 311 11.84 -3.54 -13.94
C PHE A 311 10.65 -3.59 -14.91
N ILE A 312 10.68 -4.55 -15.83
CA ILE A 312 9.61 -4.81 -16.80
C ILE A 312 9.37 -6.32 -16.76
N PHE A 313 8.12 -6.74 -16.68
CA PHE A 313 7.79 -8.15 -16.81
C PHE A 313 8.10 -8.64 -18.23
N THR A 314 9.01 -9.60 -18.34
CA THR A 314 9.37 -10.27 -19.60
C THR A 314 9.33 -11.79 -19.40
N PRO A 315 9.20 -12.57 -20.48
CA PRO A 315 9.41 -14.00 -20.40
C PRO A 315 10.81 -14.29 -19.83
N ASN A 316 10.88 -15.05 -18.73
CA ASN A 316 12.12 -15.40 -18.01
C ASN A 316 12.86 -14.19 -17.41
N ALA A 317 12.14 -13.24 -16.81
CA ALA A 317 12.75 -12.13 -16.09
C ALA A 317 13.76 -12.62 -15.03
N ILE A 318 14.96 -12.05 -15.05
CA ILE A 318 16.00 -12.29 -14.05
C ILE A 318 16.19 -10.99 -13.26
N ILE A 319 16.04 -11.08 -11.94
CA ILE A 319 16.26 -9.93 -11.04
C ILE A 319 17.67 -9.95 -10.45
N SER A 320 18.16 -8.77 -10.07
CA SER A 320 19.40 -8.64 -9.30
C SER A 320 19.34 -9.44 -8.00
N LYS A 321 20.36 -10.28 -7.78
CA LYS A 321 20.59 -10.95 -6.48
C LYS A 321 21.00 -9.99 -5.36
N HIS A 322 21.28 -8.72 -5.69
CA HIS A 322 21.74 -7.70 -4.73
C HIS A 322 20.60 -6.87 -4.12
N THR A 323 19.35 -7.15 -4.50
CA THR A 323 18.17 -6.47 -3.93
C THR A 323 17.39 -7.37 -2.97
N ILE A 324 17.94 -8.53 -2.61
CA ILE A 324 17.34 -9.54 -1.73
C ILE A 324 18.20 -9.65 -0.48
N CYS A 325 17.58 -9.80 0.69
CA CYS A 325 18.30 -10.05 1.92
C CYS A 325 18.93 -11.45 1.88
N PRO A 326 20.22 -11.63 2.25
CA PRO A 326 20.81 -12.95 2.38
C PRO A 326 20.07 -13.81 3.42
N GLU A 327 19.97 -15.12 3.18
CA GLU A 327 19.32 -16.06 4.12
C GLU A 327 20.03 -16.13 5.48
N GLU A 328 21.35 -15.90 5.49
CA GLU A 328 22.14 -15.75 6.71
C GLU A 328 22.21 -14.26 7.07
N ARG A 329 21.67 -13.87 8.25
CA ARG A 329 21.89 -12.53 8.81
C ARG A 329 23.38 -12.37 9.10
N VAL A 330 24.11 -11.78 8.17
CA VAL A 330 25.45 -11.28 8.45
C VAL A 330 25.26 -10.07 9.36
N SER A 331 25.65 -10.20 10.63
CA SER A 331 25.73 -9.07 11.54
C SER A 331 26.66 -8.02 10.90
N PHE A 332 26.14 -6.81 10.67
CA PHE A 332 26.96 -5.70 10.17
C PHE A 332 28.09 -5.29 11.14
N TYR A 333 28.16 -5.90 12.33
CA TYR A 333 29.29 -5.75 13.26
C TYR A 333 30.48 -6.67 12.97
N ASP A 334 30.40 -7.55 11.97
CA ASP A 334 31.47 -8.48 11.60
C ASP A 334 32.26 -8.08 10.33
N ILE A 335 32.15 -6.81 9.88
CA ILE A 335 32.90 -6.27 8.72
C ILE A 335 33.81 -5.11 9.13
#